data_AF-A0A3N0BZK5-F1
#
_entry.id   AF-A0A3N0BZK5-F1
#
_cell.length_a   1.000
_cell.length_b   1.000
_cell.length_c   1.000
_cell.angle_alpha   90.00
_cell.angle_beta   90.00
_cell.angle_gamma   90.00
#
_symmetry.space_group_name_H-M   'P 1'
#
loop_
_entity.id
_entity.type
_entity.pdbx_description
1 polymer ?
#
loop_
_entity_poly.entity_id
_entity_poly.type
_entity_poly.pdbx_seq_one_letter_code
_entity_poly.pdbx_strand_id
1 'polypeptide(L)'
;MKNLQVRILLIILTLISLFTCISINQNLFFLYEYSFVDGPKMLLKELKYNNIQWTMTIHWILLLIASIGMILLQFIYNINIKYKLTFYIPLVFITLQSLFLIIFAFILIPFTVVWLVALNIFKKESSLKINSMEK
;
A
#
# COMPACT_ATOMS: atom_id res chain seq x y z
N MET A 1 -10.55 -4.49 -22.82
CA MET A 1 -9.08 -4.33 -22.71
C MET A 1 -8.66 -3.34 -21.62
N LYS A 2 -9.31 -2.18 -21.42
CA LYS A 2 -8.89 -1.18 -20.42
C LYS A 2 -9.00 -1.64 -18.95
N ASN A 3 -10.07 -2.34 -18.57
CA ASN A 3 -10.17 -2.98 -17.24
C ASN A 3 -9.04 -3.97 -16.94
N LEU A 4 -8.52 -4.66 -17.96
CA LEU A 4 -7.39 -5.58 -17.81
C LEU A 4 -6.10 -4.81 -17.53
N GLN A 5 -5.87 -3.68 -18.21
CA GLN A 5 -4.71 -2.81 -17.98
C GLN A 5 -4.68 -2.27 -16.55
N VAL A 6 -5.83 -1.80 -16.05
CA VAL A 6 -5.94 -1.29 -14.68
C VAL A 6 -5.71 -2.39 -13.65
N ARG A 7 -6.30 -3.57 -13.85
CA ARG A 7 -6.08 -4.71 -12.95
C ARG A 7 -4.60 -5.12 -12.92
N ILE A 8 -3.93 -5.14 -14.08
CA ILE A 8 -2.49 -5.40 -14.16
C ILE A 8 -1.69 -4.35 -13.38
N LEU A 9 -2.02 -3.06 -13.51
CA LEU A 9 -1.36 -1.99 -12.76
C LEU A 9 -1.56 -2.14 -11.24
N LEU A 10 -2.76 -2.53 -10.79
CA LEU A 10 -3.03 -2.80 -9.37
C LEU A 10 -2.27 -4.04 -8.86
N ILE A 11 -2.14 -5.08 -9.69
CA ILE A 11 -1.31 -6.26 -9.38
C ILE A 11 0.16 -5.83 -9.24
N ILE A 12 0.67 -5.03 -10.19
CA ILE A 12 2.05 -4.51 -10.15
C ILE A 12 2.26 -3.65 -8.89
N LEU A 13 1.31 -2.77 -8.56
CA LEU A 13 1.34 -1.98 -7.32
C LEU A 13 1.39 -2.86 -6.08
N THR A 14 0.59 -3.92 -6.06
CA THR A 14 0.57 -4.87 -4.96
C THR A 14 1.91 -5.59 -4.84
N LEU A 15 2.47 -6.08 -5.96
CA LEU A 15 3.77 -6.74 -5.97
C LEU A 15 4.90 -5.81 -5.52
N ILE A 16 4.93 -4.56 -6.00
CA ILE A 16 5.92 -3.56 -5.57
C ILE A 16 5.77 -3.24 -4.08
N SER A 17 4.53 -3.12 -3.57
CA SER A 17 4.30 -2.97 -2.13
C SER A 17 4.76 -4.21 -1.35
N LEU A 18 4.53 -5.42 -1.87
CA LEU A 18 5.01 -6.65 -1.23
C LEU A 18 6.53 -6.77 -1.26
N PHE A 19 7.22 -6.18 -2.24
CA PHE A 19 8.68 -6.11 -2.22
C PHE A 19 9.23 -5.22 -1.11
N THR A 20 8.44 -4.29 -0.56
CA THR A 20 8.80 -3.67 0.73
C THR A 20 8.72 -4.69 1.87
N CYS A 21 7.88 -5.70 1.74
CA CYS A 21 7.64 -6.74 2.73
C CYS A 21 8.43 -8.05 2.50
N ILE A 22 9.33 -8.12 1.51
CA ILE A 22 10.09 -9.34 1.20
C ILE A 22 11.58 -9.02 1.34
N SER A 23 12.32 -9.87 2.04
CA SER A 23 13.77 -9.74 2.12
C SER A 23 14.42 -10.06 0.77
N ILE A 24 14.89 -9.03 0.06
CA ILE A 24 15.63 -9.19 -1.22
C ILE A 24 17.15 -9.09 -1.00
N ASN A 25 17.60 -8.32 0.00
CA ASN A 25 19.01 -8.11 0.36
C ASN A 25 19.13 -7.68 1.84
N GLN A 26 20.30 -7.81 2.46
CA GLN A 26 20.54 -7.52 3.89
C GLN A 26 20.07 -6.12 4.34
N ASN A 27 20.15 -5.10 3.48
CA ASN A 27 19.65 -3.75 3.79
C ASN A 27 18.12 -3.60 3.62
N LEU A 28 17.49 -4.42 2.78
CA LEU A 28 16.03 -4.46 2.58
C LEU A 28 15.34 -5.46 3.52
N PHE A 29 16.12 -6.31 4.19
CA PHE A 29 15.68 -7.20 5.26
C PHE A 29 14.96 -6.44 6.38
N PHE A 30 15.42 -5.22 6.69
CA PHE A 30 14.89 -4.38 7.77
C PHE A 30 13.36 -4.19 7.72
N LEU A 31 12.75 -4.05 6.54
CA LEU A 31 11.30 -3.87 6.44
C LEU A 31 10.51 -5.15 6.67
N TYR A 32 11.00 -6.27 6.12
CA TYR A 32 10.41 -7.58 6.39
C TYR A 32 10.54 -7.92 7.88
N GLU A 33 11.73 -7.65 8.44
CA GLU A 33 12.03 -7.86 9.84
C GLU A 33 11.10 -7.00 10.69
N TYR A 34 11.06 -5.68 10.48
CA TYR A 34 10.15 -4.78 11.18
C TYR A 34 8.67 -5.17 11.04
N SER A 35 8.20 -5.47 9.83
CA SER A 35 6.77 -5.67 9.56
C SER A 35 6.26 -7.05 9.96
N PHE A 36 7.08 -8.11 9.91
CA PHE A 36 6.60 -9.48 10.10
C PHE A 36 7.35 -10.27 11.18
N VAL A 37 8.53 -9.84 11.59
CA VAL A 37 9.35 -10.56 12.58
C VAL A 37 9.40 -9.78 13.89
N ASP A 38 9.91 -8.56 13.87
CA ASP A 38 10.15 -7.72 15.02
C ASP A 38 8.90 -7.02 15.51
N GLY A 39 8.00 -6.55 14.63
CA GLY A 39 6.72 -5.95 15.04
C GLY A 39 5.91 -6.88 15.95
N PRO A 40 5.63 -8.13 15.54
CA PRO A 40 4.95 -9.12 16.40
C PRO A 40 5.74 -9.48 17.66
N LYS A 41 7.06 -9.64 17.58
CA LYS A 41 7.91 -9.93 18.74
C LYS A 41 7.92 -8.78 19.75
N MET A 42 7.97 -7.54 19.27
CA MET A 42 7.92 -6.31 20.06
C MET A 42 6.58 -6.25 20.78
N LEU A 43 5.46 -6.45 20.08
CA LEU A 43 4.13 -6.54 20.68
C LEU A 43 4.04 -7.59 21.79
N LEU A 44 4.51 -8.81 21.55
CA LEU A 44 4.51 -9.89 22.54
C LEU A 44 5.38 -9.56 23.77
N LYS A 45 6.54 -8.91 23.55
CA LYS A 45 7.44 -8.49 24.63
C LYS A 45 6.86 -7.32 25.42
N GLU A 46 6.32 -6.31 24.74
CA GLU A 46 5.70 -5.14 25.35
C GLU A 46 4.49 -5.50 26.22
N LEU A 47 3.64 -6.42 25.75
CA LEU A 47 2.53 -6.98 26.53
C LEU A 47 3.02 -7.76 27.77
N LYS A 48 4.16 -8.45 27.67
CA LYS A 48 4.73 -9.23 28.78
C LYS A 48 5.38 -8.34 29.85
N TYR A 49 5.96 -7.20 29.47
CA TYR A 49 6.73 -6.33 30.37
C TYR A 49 6.03 -5.00 30.70
N ASN A 50 4.77 -4.80 30.29
CA ASN A 50 3.96 -3.57 30.51
C ASN A 50 4.64 -2.26 30.05
N ASN A 51 5.59 -2.34 29.12
CA ASN A 51 6.30 -1.16 28.59
C ASN A 51 5.97 -0.97 27.11
N ILE A 52 4.72 -0.65 26.83
CA ILE A 52 4.19 -0.56 25.46
C ILE A 52 4.62 0.75 24.81
N GLN A 53 5.36 0.68 23.70
CA GLN A 53 5.64 1.81 22.84
C GLN A 53 4.47 2.00 21.87
N TRP A 54 3.41 2.62 22.37
CA TRP A 54 2.15 2.80 21.64
C TRP A 54 2.33 3.40 20.24
N THR A 55 3.28 4.32 20.06
CA THR A 55 3.54 4.96 18.77
C THR A 55 4.02 3.95 17.71
N MET A 56 4.97 3.08 18.06
CA MET A 56 5.50 2.06 17.15
C MET A 56 4.46 0.98 16.87
N THR A 57 3.72 0.57 17.90
CA THR A 57 2.63 -0.41 17.77
C THR A 57 1.51 0.10 16.87
N ILE A 58 1.04 1.33 17.07
CA ILE A 58 0.00 1.95 16.24
C ILE A 58 0.49 2.08 14.79
N HIS A 59 1.74 2.53 14.61
CA HIS A 59 2.32 2.63 13.28
C HIS A 59 2.33 1.27 12.56
N TRP A 60 2.82 0.22 13.23
CA TRP A 60 2.86 -1.13 12.68
C TRP A 60 1.47 -1.64 12.29
N ILE A 61 0.46 -1.46 13.16
CA ILE A 61 -0.94 -1.83 12.86
C ILE A 61 -1.45 -1.08 11.62
N LEU A 62 -1.22 0.23 11.53
CA LEU A 62 -1.64 1.04 10.38
C LEU A 62 -0.96 0.58 9.09
N LEU A 63 0.33 0.26 9.14
CA LEU A 63 1.09 -0.23 7.98
C LEU A 63 0.56 -1.59 7.51
N LEU A 64 0.22 -2.48 8.44
CA LEU A 64 -0.37 -3.77 8.14
C LEU A 64 -1.76 -3.61 7.49
N ILE A 65 -2.62 -2.75 8.04
CA ILE A 65 -3.93 -2.44 7.47
C ILE A 65 -3.80 -1.85 6.06
N ALA A 66 -2.87 -0.92 5.85
CA ALA A 66 -2.61 -0.32 4.54
C ALA A 66 -2.13 -1.37 3.52
N SER A 67 -1.27 -2.29 3.93
CA SER A 67 -0.76 -3.39 3.10
C SER A 67 -1.87 -4.36 2.70
N ILE A 68 -2.75 -4.75 3.64
CA ILE A 68 -3.94 -5.55 3.32
C ILE A 68 -4.85 -4.78 2.36
N GLY A 69 -5.06 -3.48 2.59
CA GLY A 69 -5.86 -2.62 1.72
C GLY A 69 -5.34 -2.61 0.28
N MET A 70 -4.02 -2.54 0.09
CA MET A 70 -3.37 -2.60 -1.23
C MET A 70 -3.67 -3.93 -1.93
N ILE A 71 -3.54 -5.06 -1.22
CA ILE A 71 -3.84 -6.39 -1.76
C ILE A 71 -5.32 -6.51 -2.11
N LEU A 72 -6.22 -5.99 -1.28
CA LEU A 72 -7.66 -6.06 -1.52
C LEU A 72 -8.09 -5.17 -2.70
N LEU A 73 -7.39 -4.06 -2.95
CA LEU A 73 -7.72 -3.09 -3.99
C LEU A 73 -7.83 -3.74 -5.39
N GLN A 74 -6.97 -4.72 -5.71
CA GLN A 74 -7.00 -5.44 -6.99
C GLN A 74 -8.27 -6.30 -7.18
N PHE A 75 -8.87 -6.77 -6.09
CA PHE A 75 -10.06 -7.61 -6.11
C PHE A 75 -11.34 -6.78 -6.12
N ILE A 76 -11.35 -5.68 -5.37
CA ILE A 76 -12.55 -4.85 -5.21
C ILE A 76 -12.70 -3.83 -6.37
N TYR A 77 -11.68 -3.67 -7.24
CA TYR A 77 -11.71 -2.79 -8.42
C TYR A 77 -12.99 -2.90 -9.27
N ASN A 78 -13.55 -4.11 -9.42
CA ASN A 78 -14.75 -4.32 -10.23
C ASN A 78 -16.06 -3.82 -9.59
N ILE A 79 -16.08 -3.56 -8.28
CA ILE A 79 -17.30 -3.27 -7.52
C ILE A 79 -17.46 -1.76 -7.35
N ASN A 80 -17.77 -1.04 -8.44
CA ASN A 80 -18.12 0.40 -8.43
C ASN A 80 -17.26 1.28 -7.49
N ILE A 81 -16.00 0.91 -7.31
CA ILE A 81 -15.15 1.57 -6.33
C ILE A 81 -14.81 2.96 -6.86
N LYS A 82 -15.09 3.93 -6.00
CA LYS A 82 -14.76 5.34 -6.23
C LYS A 82 -13.25 5.47 -6.35
N TYR A 83 -12.81 6.25 -7.35
CA TYR A 83 -11.46 6.83 -7.50
C TYR A 83 -10.77 7.16 -6.16
N LYS A 84 -11.56 7.58 -5.17
CA LYS A 84 -11.17 7.81 -3.78
C LYS A 84 -10.37 6.65 -3.14
N LEU A 85 -10.78 5.39 -3.25
CA LEU A 85 -10.06 4.28 -2.59
C LEU A 85 -8.70 4.01 -3.25
N THR A 86 -8.64 4.06 -4.58
CA THR A 86 -7.39 3.98 -5.35
C THR A 86 -6.45 5.14 -5.04
N PHE A 87 -6.97 6.27 -4.56
CA PHE A 87 -6.17 7.39 -4.10
C PHE A 87 -5.73 7.23 -2.65
N TYR A 88 -6.67 7.01 -1.72
CA TYR A 88 -6.37 7.04 -0.28
C TYR A 88 -5.53 5.85 0.18
N ILE A 89 -5.77 4.63 -0.31
CA ILE A 89 -5.05 3.44 0.18
C ILE A 89 -3.55 3.55 -0.16
N PRO A 90 -3.13 3.78 -1.42
CA PRO A 90 -1.70 3.94 -1.71
C PRO A 90 -1.08 5.19 -1.08
N LEU A 91 -1.85 6.26 -0.89
CA LEU A 91 -1.37 7.48 -0.21
C LEU A 91 -1.04 7.19 1.27
N VAL A 92 -1.92 6.50 1.99
CA VAL A 92 -1.68 6.10 3.39
C VAL A 92 -0.46 5.19 3.46
N PHE A 93 -0.34 4.24 2.55
CA PHE A 93 0.82 3.35 2.48
C PHE A 93 2.14 4.12 2.29
N ILE A 94 2.21 5.04 1.32
CA ILE A 94 3.40 5.88 1.08
C ILE A 94 3.72 6.74 2.30
N THR A 95 2.70 7.34 2.93
CA THR A 95 2.90 8.20 4.10
C THR A 95 3.50 7.42 5.25
N LEU A 96 2.96 6.24 5.55
CA LEU A 96 3.48 5.37 6.61
C LEU A 96 4.91 4.92 6.31
N GLN A 97 5.18 4.47 5.07
CA GLN A 97 6.53 4.04 4.69
C GLN A 97 7.57 5.18 4.67
N SER A 98 7.14 6.40 4.33
CA SER A 98 8.04 7.56 4.30
C SER A 98 8.59 7.95 5.67
N LEU A 99 7.90 7.57 6.74
CA LEU A 99 8.35 7.83 8.12
C LEU A 99 9.54 6.96 8.53
N PHE A 100 9.82 5.86 7.82
CA PHE A 100 10.81 4.89 8.26
C PHE A 100 12.24 5.12 7.79
N LEU A 101 12.54 5.89 6.73
CA LEU A 101 13.88 6.39 6.31
C LEU A 101 13.99 6.74 4.80
N ILE A 102 15.04 7.51 4.46
CA ILE A 102 15.48 7.85 3.09
C ILE A 102 15.74 6.61 2.20
N ILE A 103 16.10 5.47 2.80
CA ILE A 103 16.38 4.20 2.10
C ILE A 103 15.17 3.72 1.28
N PHE A 104 13.96 4.12 1.69
CA PHE A 104 12.72 3.70 1.04
C PHE A 104 12.36 4.53 -0.19
N ALA A 105 13.05 5.64 -0.45
CA ALA A 105 12.84 6.42 -1.67
C ALA A 105 13.01 5.56 -2.93
N PHE A 106 13.96 4.61 -2.92
CA PHE A 106 14.22 3.73 -4.07
C PHE A 106 13.04 2.82 -4.44
N ILE A 107 12.23 2.38 -3.46
CA ILE A 107 11.04 1.54 -3.70
C ILE A 107 9.77 2.39 -3.82
N LEU A 108 9.68 3.47 -3.04
CA LEU A 108 8.54 4.39 -3.07
C LEU A 108 8.44 5.16 -4.38
N ILE A 109 9.55 5.50 -5.03
CA ILE A 109 9.54 6.16 -6.34
C ILE A 109 8.85 5.30 -7.41
N PRO A 110 9.30 4.06 -7.73
CA PRO A 110 8.65 3.24 -8.74
C PRO A 110 7.20 2.91 -8.35
N PHE A 111 6.93 2.70 -7.06
CA PHE A 111 5.55 2.55 -6.56
C PHE A 111 4.68 3.76 -6.90
N THR A 112 5.16 4.97 -6.57
CA THR A 112 4.43 6.24 -6.79
C THR A 112 4.20 6.48 -8.28
N VAL A 113 5.18 6.17 -9.13
CA VAL A 113 5.03 6.29 -10.59
C VAL A 113 3.90 5.39 -11.10
N VAL A 114 3.89 4.10 -10.74
CA VAL A 114 2.83 3.18 -11.16
C VAL A 114 1.47 3.61 -10.60
N TRP A 115 1.43 4.11 -9.36
CA TRP A 115 0.23 4.62 -8.73
C TRP A 115 -0.36 5.83 -9.45
N LEU A 116 0.47 6.82 -9.81
CA LEU A 116 0.02 8.01 -10.55
C LEU A 116 -0.50 7.64 -11.95
N VAL A 117 0.15 6.69 -12.63
CA VAL A 117 -0.32 6.17 -13.93
C VAL A 117 -1.69 5.50 -13.76
N ALA A 118 -1.85 4.65 -12.75
CA ALA A 118 -3.13 4.01 -12.45
C ALA A 118 -4.21 5.07 -12.19
N LEU A 119 -3.95 6.04 -11.31
CA LEU A 119 -4.89 7.13 -11.00
C LEU A 119 -5.34 7.92 -12.23
N ASN A 120 -4.43 8.23 -13.15
CA ASN A 120 -4.77 8.97 -14.35
C ASN A 120 -5.75 8.20 -15.25
N ILE A 121 -5.53 6.89 -15.39
CA ILE A 121 -6.44 6.00 -16.13
C ILE A 121 -7.80 5.94 -15.42
N PHE A 122 -7.82 5.78 -14.09
CA PHE A 122 -9.04 5.77 -13.29
C PHE A 122 -9.85 7.05 -13.40
N LYS A 123 -9.19 8.21 -13.32
CA LYS A 123 -9.85 9.52 -13.45
C LYS A 123 -10.59 9.61 -14.78
N LYS A 124 -9.92 9.22 -15.87
CA LYS A 124 -10.48 9.21 -17.23
C LYS A 124 -11.67 8.25 -17.38
N GLU A 125 -11.61 7.06 -16.78
CA GLU A 125 -12.73 6.11 -16.81
C GLU A 125 -13.94 6.61 -16.02
N SER A 126 -13.71 7.21 -14.84
CA SER A 126 -14.78 7.74 -14.00
C SER A 126 -15.52 8.90 -14.67
N SER A 127 -14.82 9.81 -15.36
CA SER A 127 -15.45 10.91 -16.11
C SER A 127 -16.27 10.44 -17.31
N LEU A 128 -15.86 9.35 -17.97
CA LEU A 128 -16.58 8.81 -19.13
C LEU A 128 -17.89 8.13 -18.74
N LYS A 129 -17.93 7.42 -17.60
CA LYS A 129 -19.16 6.77 -17.10
C LYS A 129 -20.25 7.78 -16.70
N ILE A 130 -19.86 8.92 -16.13
CA ILE A 130 -20.81 9.98 -15.73
C ILE A 130 -21.50 10.54 -16.99
N ASN A 131 -20.73 10.88 -18.02
CA ASN A 131 -21.28 11.44 -19.26
C ASN A 131 -22.16 10.46 -20.07
N SER A 132 -22.02 9.14 -19.86
CA SER A 132 -22.88 8.13 -20.51
C SER A 132 -24.19 7.85 -19.77
N MET A 133 -24.32 8.29 -18.50
CA MET A 133 -25.58 8.17 -17.74
C MET A 133 -26.47 9.41 -17.89
N GLU A 134 -25.92 10.52 -18.39
CA GLU A 134 -26.66 11.77 -18.68
C GLU A 134 -27.24 11.81 -20.11
N LYS A 135 -27.01 10.77 -20.94
CA LYS A 135 -27.58 10.60 -22.27
C LYS A 135 -28.55 9.44 -22.29
#